data_AF-A0A243RKK3-F1
#
_entry.id   AF-A0A243RKK3-F1
#
_cell.length_a   1.000
_cell.length_b   1.000
_cell.length_c   1.000
_cell.angle_alpha   90.00
_cell.angle_beta   90.00
_cell.angle_gamma   90.00
#
_symmetry.space_group_name_H-M   'P 1'
#
loop_
_entity.id
_entity.type
_entity.pdbx_description
1 polymer ?
#
loop_
_entity_poly.entity_id
_entity_poly.type
_entity_poly.pdbx_seq_one_letter_code
_entity_poly.pdbx_strand_id
1 'polypeptide(L)'
;MVDTSITLTGLTPSFTLRGVPGETVTENGAVSMRVTTNNAAGYVVTVRPVSTALVGSIAGNDDVIPTSLLEIRGPGQGNGFTSLAPGAPVQVASSAGRSAPGGDIVGNDYRITIPSVRSDTYSGTLDYVATTL
;
A
#
# COMPACT_ATOMS: atom_id res chain seq x y z
N MET A 1 4.99 -30.78 -15.29
CA MET A 1 4.94 -29.30 -15.10
C MET A 1 4.55 -29.08 -13.65
N VAL A 2 5.25 -28.26 -12.87
CA VAL A 2 4.74 -27.84 -11.56
C VAL A 2 3.91 -26.61 -11.84
N ASP A 3 2.61 -26.66 -11.55
CA ASP A 3 1.77 -25.48 -11.64
C ASP A 3 2.27 -24.46 -10.61
N THR A 4 2.74 -23.31 -11.10
CA THR A 4 3.14 -22.19 -10.26
C THR A 4 1.88 -21.56 -9.69
N SER A 5 1.80 -21.45 -8.37
CA SER A 5 0.71 -20.80 -7.66
C SER A 5 1.21 -19.60 -6.87
N ILE A 6 0.35 -18.60 -6.78
CA ILE A 6 0.56 -17.44 -5.91
C ILE A 6 -0.76 -17.07 -5.26
N THR A 7 -0.72 -16.82 -3.95
CA THR A 7 -1.86 -16.33 -3.20
C THR A 7 -1.43 -15.20 -2.27
N LEU A 8 -2.30 -14.19 -2.17
CA LEU A 8 -2.18 -13.10 -1.22
C LEU A 8 -3.38 -13.18 -0.27
N THR A 9 -3.12 -13.31 1.03
CA THR A 9 -4.14 -13.52 2.06
C THR A 9 -3.85 -12.65 3.28
N GLY A 10 -4.83 -12.51 4.18
CA GLY A 10 -4.65 -11.75 5.43
C GLY A 10 -4.33 -10.27 5.23
N LEU A 11 -4.75 -9.69 4.09
CA LEU A 11 -4.55 -8.27 3.80
C LEU A 11 -5.35 -7.42 4.79
N THR A 12 -4.70 -6.46 5.45
CA THR A 12 -5.40 -5.45 6.25
C THR A 12 -6.42 -4.72 5.36
N PRO A 13 -7.73 -4.75 5.69
CA PRO A 13 -8.77 -4.25 4.80
C PRO A 13 -8.80 -2.72 4.71
N SER A 14 -8.41 -2.02 5.78
CA SER A 14 -8.38 -0.56 5.85
C SER A 14 -7.48 -0.09 6.98
N PHE A 15 -6.93 1.12 6.85
CA PHE A 15 -6.21 1.84 7.90
C PHE A 15 -6.58 3.32 7.85
N THR A 16 -6.20 4.10 8.86
CA THR A 16 -6.50 5.54 8.92
C THR A 16 -5.29 6.33 9.37
N LEU A 17 -5.01 7.43 8.67
CA LEU A 17 -4.02 8.43 9.06
C LEU A 17 -4.78 9.65 9.59
N ARG A 18 -4.46 10.11 10.81
CA ARG A 18 -5.17 11.21 11.49
C ARG A 18 -4.19 12.30 11.88
N GLY A 19 -4.47 13.52 11.47
CA GLY A 19 -3.69 14.70 11.86
C GLY A 19 -4.37 15.98 11.42
N VAL A 20 -3.73 17.10 11.73
CA VAL A 20 -4.17 18.44 11.31
C VAL A 20 -3.44 18.89 10.05
N PRO A 21 -3.99 19.86 9.28
CA PRO A 21 -3.28 20.43 8.14
C PRO A 21 -1.84 20.88 8.46
N GLY A 22 -0.90 20.48 7.60
CA GLY A 22 0.54 20.71 7.75
C GLY A 22 1.28 19.64 8.57
N GLU A 23 0.56 18.81 9.32
CA GLU A 23 1.16 17.71 10.08
C GLU A 23 1.58 16.56 9.15
N THR A 24 2.75 15.99 9.41
CA THR A 24 3.17 14.73 8.76
C THR A 24 2.87 13.58 9.70
N VAL A 25 1.90 12.76 9.33
CA VAL A 25 1.44 11.63 10.14
C VAL A 25 1.98 10.34 9.55
N THR A 26 2.46 9.44 10.41
CA THR A 26 3.03 8.15 10.01
C THR A 26 2.38 7.05 10.82
N GLU A 27 1.86 6.04 10.14
CA GLU A 27 1.38 4.80 10.74
C GLU A 27 2.33 3.65 10.35
N ASN A 28 3.02 3.09 11.34
CA ASN A 28 3.91 1.95 11.11
C ASN A 28 3.11 0.65 11.16
N GLY A 29 3.37 -0.27 10.24
CA GLY A 29 2.66 -1.54 10.11
C GLY A 29 1.19 -1.37 9.71
N ALA A 30 0.82 -0.26 9.08
CA ALA A 30 -0.56 0.09 8.74
C ALA A 30 -1.24 -0.97 7.88
N VAL A 31 -0.50 -1.60 6.95
CA VAL A 31 -1.01 -2.71 6.13
C VAL A 31 -0.08 -3.91 6.26
N SER A 32 -0.65 -5.07 6.59
CA SER A 32 0.04 -6.35 6.58
C SER A 32 -0.67 -7.30 5.63
N MET A 33 0.07 -8.24 5.04
CA MET A 33 -0.45 -9.33 4.23
C MET A 33 0.49 -10.53 4.28
N ARG A 34 -0.02 -11.68 3.83
CA ARG A 34 0.74 -12.92 3.67
C ARG A 34 0.76 -13.34 2.21
N VAL A 35 1.96 -13.55 1.68
CA VAL A 35 2.17 -14.08 0.33
C VAL A 35 2.61 -15.54 0.41
N THR A 36 1.93 -16.42 -0.32
CA THR A 36 2.34 -17.82 -0.46
C THR A 36 2.61 -18.11 -1.93
N THR A 37 3.78 -18.64 -2.26
CA THR A 37 4.10 -19.12 -3.60
C THR A 37 5.01 -20.34 -3.58
N ASN A 38 4.78 -21.27 -4.52
CA ASN A 38 5.65 -22.41 -4.79
C ASN A 38 6.64 -22.16 -5.96
N ASN A 39 6.61 -20.97 -6.58
CA ASN A 39 7.50 -20.65 -7.70
C ASN A 39 8.95 -20.50 -7.20
N ALA A 40 9.87 -21.24 -7.83
CA ALA A 40 11.29 -21.22 -7.50
C ALA A 40 11.99 -19.91 -7.89
N ALA A 41 11.45 -19.14 -8.84
CA ALA A 41 11.93 -17.79 -9.18
C ALA A 41 11.42 -16.72 -8.20
N GLY A 42 10.40 -17.04 -7.40
CA GLY A 42 9.85 -16.18 -6.37
C GLY A 42 8.73 -15.26 -6.84
N TYR A 43 8.64 -14.07 -6.27
CA TYR A 43 7.52 -13.15 -6.47
C TYR A 43 7.88 -11.68 -6.25
N VAL A 44 7.01 -10.81 -6.73
CA VAL A 44 6.96 -9.38 -6.42
C VAL A 44 5.57 -9.00 -5.92
N VAL A 45 5.51 -8.06 -4.98
CA VAL A 45 4.26 -7.40 -4.56
C VAL A 45 4.35 -5.94 -4.92
N THR A 46 3.34 -5.46 -5.63
CA THR A 46 3.19 -4.05 -5.96
C THR A 46 1.94 -3.49 -5.32
N VAL A 47 1.99 -2.22 -4.93
CA VAL A 47 0.83 -1.44 -4.53
C VAL A 47 0.59 -0.29 -5.50
N ARG A 48 -0.67 0.09 -5.71
CA ARG A 48 -1.01 1.33 -6.42
C ARG A 48 -2.34 1.89 -5.92
N PRO A 49 -2.56 3.20 -5.99
CA PRO A 49 -3.89 3.76 -5.79
C PRO A 49 -4.79 3.48 -7.00
N VAL A 50 -6.07 3.22 -6.74
CA VAL A 50 -7.10 3.01 -7.78
C VAL A 50 -7.57 4.35 -8.36
N SER A 51 -7.59 5.40 -7.53
CA SER A 51 -7.98 6.76 -7.91
C SER A 51 -6.81 7.74 -7.82
N THR A 52 -6.93 8.89 -8.49
CA THR A 52 -5.94 9.97 -8.44
C THR A 52 -6.02 10.81 -7.17
N ALA A 53 -7.13 10.71 -6.43
CA ALA A 53 -7.36 11.46 -5.22
C ALA A 53 -8.20 10.68 -4.20
N LEU A 54 -8.01 11.04 -2.93
CA LEU A 54 -8.88 10.70 -1.82
C LEU A 54 -10.01 11.74 -1.76
N VAL A 55 -11.25 11.28 -1.59
CA VAL A 55 -12.45 12.13 -1.65
C VAL A 55 -13.06 12.25 -0.27
N GLY A 56 -13.48 13.48 0.08
CA GLY A 56 -14.19 13.77 1.33
C GLY A 56 -15.53 13.03 1.42
N SER A 57 -15.95 12.72 2.65
CA SER A 57 -17.19 12.01 2.94
C SER A 57 -18.39 12.93 3.19
N ILE A 58 -18.14 14.20 3.54
CA ILE A 58 -19.19 15.18 3.85
C ILE A 58 -19.77 15.74 2.54
N ALA A 59 -21.10 15.69 2.42
CA ALA A 59 -21.80 16.27 1.27
C ALA A 59 -21.54 17.78 1.15
N GLY A 60 -21.18 18.24 -0.05
CA GLY A 60 -20.80 19.65 -0.31
C GLY A 60 -19.35 19.98 0.03
N ASN A 61 -18.55 19.00 0.44
CA ASN A 61 -17.10 19.11 0.47
C ASN A 61 -16.50 18.68 -0.87
N ASP A 62 -16.04 19.65 -1.67
CA ASP A 62 -15.41 19.41 -2.97
C ASP A 62 -13.88 19.31 -2.88
N ASP A 63 -13.31 19.42 -1.67
CA ASP A 63 -11.88 19.27 -1.47
C ASP A 63 -11.46 17.82 -1.75
N VAL A 64 -10.24 17.66 -2.29
CA VAL A 64 -9.65 16.36 -2.57
C VAL A 64 -8.18 16.34 -2.16
N ILE A 65 -7.69 15.17 -1.74
CA ILE A 65 -6.28 14.97 -1.43
C ILE A 65 -5.65 14.11 -2.53
N PRO A 66 -4.69 14.63 -3.32
CA PRO A 66 -4.01 13.81 -4.32
C PRO A 66 -3.36 12.57 -3.71
N THR A 67 -3.54 11.39 -4.32
CA THR A 67 -2.94 10.15 -3.80
C THR A 67 -1.41 10.16 -3.87
N SER A 68 -0.82 11.02 -4.70
CA SER A 68 0.63 11.27 -4.72
C SER A 68 1.17 11.89 -3.42
N LEU A 69 0.32 12.43 -2.54
CA LEU A 69 0.75 12.85 -1.20
C LEU A 69 0.87 11.68 -0.23
N LEU A 70 0.22 10.55 -0.53
CA LEU A 70 0.36 9.33 0.25
C LEU A 70 1.69 8.66 -0.10
N GLU A 71 2.49 8.39 0.91
CA GLU A 71 3.76 7.72 0.78
C GLU A 71 3.74 6.38 1.49
N ILE A 72 4.47 5.41 0.94
CA ILE A 72 4.59 4.07 1.48
C ILE A 72 6.04 3.70 1.74
N ARG A 73 6.26 2.91 2.79
CA ARG A 73 7.51 2.20 3.04
C ARG A 73 7.22 0.73 3.35
N GLY A 74 7.69 -0.17 2.50
CA GLY A 74 7.71 -1.62 2.74
C GLY A 74 9.13 -2.18 2.64
N PRO A 75 9.29 -3.51 2.75
CA PRO A 75 10.60 -4.18 2.61
C PRO A 75 11.38 -3.79 1.35
N GLY A 76 10.68 -3.58 0.23
CA GLY A 76 11.26 -3.18 -1.06
C GLY A 76 11.78 -1.74 -1.10
N GLN A 77 11.36 -0.89 -0.16
CA GLN A 77 11.83 0.50 -0.03
C GLN A 77 12.98 0.65 0.97
N GLY A 78 13.27 -0.38 1.77
CA GLY A 78 14.20 -0.28 2.90
C GLY A 78 13.73 0.77 3.90
N ASN A 79 14.54 1.81 4.12
CA ASN A 79 14.23 2.89 5.08
C ASN A 79 13.52 4.10 4.45
N GLY A 80 13.36 4.14 3.13
CA GLY A 80 12.79 5.27 2.41
C GLY A 80 11.27 5.23 2.28
N PHE A 81 10.64 6.39 2.17
CA PHE A 81 9.24 6.52 1.78
C PHE A 81 9.16 6.86 0.29
N THR A 82 8.24 6.23 -0.43
CA THR A 82 7.99 6.45 -1.85
C THR A 82 6.55 6.91 -2.06
N SER A 83 6.34 7.98 -2.83
CA SER A 83 5.02 8.50 -3.18
C SER A 83 4.23 7.51 -4.03
N LEU A 84 2.94 7.37 -3.74
CA LEU A 84 1.96 6.60 -4.50
C LEU A 84 1.37 7.44 -5.63
N ALA A 85 2.16 7.68 -6.66
CA ALA A 85 1.68 8.36 -7.86
C ALA A 85 0.66 7.48 -8.64
N PRO A 86 -0.45 8.05 -9.12
CA PRO A 86 -1.40 7.32 -9.95
C PRO A 86 -0.74 6.73 -11.20
N GLY A 87 -1.08 5.47 -11.53
CA GLY A 87 -0.59 4.79 -12.73
C GLY A 87 0.81 4.19 -12.63
N ALA A 88 1.55 4.43 -11.54
CA ALA A 88 2.87 3.84 -11.29
C ALA A 88 2.82 2.90 -10.08
N PRO A 89 2.73 1.57 -10.28
CA PRO A 89 2.81 0.62 -9.17
C PRO A 89 4.16 0.71 -8.47
N VAL A 90 4.13 0.75 -7.14
CA VAL A 90 5.34 0.72 -6.30
C VAL A 90 5.57 -0.70 -5.83
N GLN A 91 6.75 -1.26 -6.10
CA GLN A 91 7.12 -2.60 -5.62
C GLN A 91 7.47 -2.55 -4.14
N VAL A 92 6.61 -3.10 -3.28
CA VAL A 92 6.75 -3.04 -1.82
C VAL A 92 7.48 -4.22 -1.21
N ALA A 93 7.54 -5.33 -1.93
CA ALA A 93 8.27 -6.52 -1.50
C ALA A 93 8.65 -7.38 -2.70
N SER A 94 9.69 -8.17 -2.52
CA SER A 94 10.09 -9.22 -3.47
C SER A 94 10.83 -10.33 -2.73
N SER A 95 10.70 -11.54 -3.23
CA SER A 95 11.50 -12.69 -2.81
C SER A 95 12.06 -13.38 -4.05
N ALA A 96 13.34 -13.79 -4.00
CA ALA A 96 14.04 -14.46 -5.09
C ALA A 96 13.86 -15.99 -5.07
N GLY A 97 12.85 -16.48 -4.35
CA GLY A 97 12.55 -17.89 -4.21
C GLY A 97 11.15 -18.14 -3.67
N ARG A 98 10.86 -19.41 -3.42
CA ARG A 98 9.59 -19.84 -2.83
C ARG A 98 9.36 -19.14 -1.50
N SER A 99 8.10 -18.91 -1.15
CA SER A 99 7.78 -18.44 0.18
C SER A 99 8.16 -19.47 1.24
N ALA A 100 8.46 -19.02 2.45
CA ALA A 100 8.69 -19.90 3.58
C ALA A 100 7.45 -20.78 3.89
N PRO A 101 7.62 -21.92 4.60
CA PRO A 101 6.48 -22.66 5.15
C PRO A 101 5.58 -21.73 5.99
N GLY A 102 4.31 -21.61 5.61
CA GLY A 102 3.36 -20.67 6.24
C GLY A 102 3.25 -19.31 5.55
N GLY A 103 3.98 -19.09 4.46
CA GLY A 103 3.97 -17.86 3.67
C GLY A 103 4.85 -16.75 4.26
N ASP A 104 5.15 -15.77 3.42
CA ASP A 104 5.98 -14.61 3.77
C ASP A 104 5.08 -13.45 4.22
N ILE A 105 5.38 -12.88 5.39
CA ILE A 105 4.65 -11.71 5.91
C ILE A 105 5.26 -10.44 5.35
N VAL A 106 4.43 -9.60 4.74
CA VAL A 106 4.80 -8.30 4.20
C VAL A 106 4.02 -7.23 4.95
N GLY A 107 4.75 -6.35 5.65
CA GLY A 107 4.20 -5.17 6.32
C GLY A 107 4.58 -3.89 5.58
N ASN A 108 3.68 -2.91 5.55
CA ASN A 108 3.90 -1.61 4.95
C ASN A 108 3.50 -0.51 5.92
N ASP A 109 4.36 0.49 6.02
CA ASP A 109 4.12 1.73 6.71
C ASP A 109 3.59 2.76 5.73
N TYR A 110 2.75 3.66 6.24
CA TYR A 110 2.17 4.73 5.45
C TYR A 110 2.39 6.07 6.12
N ARG A 111 2.64 7.08 5.29
CA ARG A 111 2.84 8.45 5.72
C ARG A 111 2.14 9.41 4.78
N ILE A 112 1.66 10.52 5.32
CA ILE A 112 1.16 11.63 4.53
C ILE A 112 1.41 12.94 5.28
N THR A 113 1.77 13.99 4.56
CA THR A 113 1.65 15.36 5.06
C THR A 113 0.24 15.85 4.74
N ILE A 114 -0.58 16.08 5.77
CA ILE A 114 -1.98 16.44 5.62
C ILE A 114 -2.06 17.81 4.92
N PRO A 115 -2.66 17.92 3.73
CA PRO A 115 -2.78 19.19 3.03
C PRO A 115 -3.79 20.11 3.73
N SER A 116 -3.80 21.39 3.34
CA SER A 116 -4.82 22.33 3.79
C SER A 116 -6.12 22.09 3.04
N VAL A 117 -6.95 21.21 3.62
CA VAL A 117 -8.31 20.88 3.15
C VAL A 117 -9.28 21.00 4.33
N ARG A 118 -10.57 21.08 4.06
CA ARG A 118 -11.61 21.07 5.09
C ARG A 118 -11.52 19.80 5.94
N SER A 119 -11.90 19.92 7.21
CA SER A 119 -11.99 18.78 8.11
C SER A 119 -13.01 17.76 7.58
N ASP A 120 -12.55 16.58 7.20
CA ASP A 120 -13.35 15.49 6.66
C ASP A 120 -12.55 14.17 6.77
N THR A 121 -13.20 13.04 6.49
CA THR A 121 -12.56 11.77 6.21
C THR A 121 -12.39 11.62 4.70
N TYR A 122 -11.15 11.77 4.23
CA TYR A 122 -10.79 11.56 2.83
C TYR A 122 -10.43 10.10 2.59
N SER A 123 -11.16 9.43 1.68
CA SER A 123 -11.02 7.99 1.45
C SER A 123 -10.66 7.66 0.00
N GLY A 124 -9.96 6.54 -0.19
CA GLY A 124 -9.59 5.97 -1.48
C GLY A 124 -9.25 4.49 -1.35
N THR A 125 -8.96 3.84 -2.47
CA THR A 125 -8.66 2.41 -2.52
C THR A 125 -7.24 2.18 -3.04
N LEU A 126 -6.54 1.21 -2.43
CA LEU A 126 -5.23 0.75 -2.86
C LEU A 126 -5.34 -0.71 -3.32
N ASP A 127 -4.83 -0.99 -4.51
CA ASP A 127 -4.68 -2.36 -5.01
C ASP A 127 -3.33 -2.92 -4.59
N TYR A 128 -3.33 -4.11 -4.00
CA TYR A 128 -2.14 -4.93 -3.81
C TYR A 128 -2.16 -6.11 -4.77
N VAL A 129 -1.10 -6.24 -5.56
CA VAL A 129 -0.96 -7.30 -6.56
C VAL A 129 0.31 -8.09 -6.28
N ALA A 130 0.17 -9.39 -6.09
CA ALA A 130 1.29 -10.32 -6.00
C ALA A 130 1.42 -11.07 -7.33
N THR A 131 2.62 -11.05 -7.93
CA THR A 131 2.90 -11.71 -9.20
C THR A 131 4.13 -12.61 -9.04
N THR A 132 4.09 -13.81 -9.60
CA THR A 132 5.26 -14.69 -9.66
C THR A 132 6.31 -14.19 -10.65
N LEU A 133 7.58 -14.48 -10.38
CA LEU A 133 8.70 -14.17 -11.27
C LEU A 133 9.01 -15.29 -12.27
#